data_AF-A0A841PHB0-F1
#
_entry.id   AF-A0A841PHB0-F1
#
_cell.length_a   1.000
_cell.length_b   1.000
_cell.length_c   1.000
_cell.angle_alpha   90.00
_cell.angle_beta   90.00
_cell.angle_gamma   90.00
#
_symmetry.space_group_name_H-M   'P 1'
#
loop_
_entity.id
_entity.type
_entity.pdbx_description
1 polymer ?
#
loop_
_entity_poly.entity_id
_entity_poly.type
_entity_poly.pdbx_seq_one_letter_code
_entity_poly.pdbx_strand_id
1 'polypeptide(L)' 'MTRNKGEKGERLATEVRRQFGAEATTRFLRTLPAFRTEADIPDRLRELLDRLDGAEDGDAGWRRQ' A
#
# COMPACT_ATOMS: atom_id res chain seq x y z
N MET A 1 -4.00 -11.58 32.10
CA MET A 1 -2.81 -11.96 31.29
C MET A 1 -2.87 -11.51 29.81
N THR A 2 -3.86 -10.73 29.37
CA THR A 2 -4.08 -10.37 27.95
C THR A 2 -3.46 -9.03 27.52
N ARG A 3 -3.26 -8.08 28.45
CA ARG A 3 -2.70 -6.74 28.16
C ARG A 3 -1.27 -6.78 27.60
N ASN A 4 -0.46 -7.72 28.05
CA ASN A 4 0.96 -7.85 27.65
C ASN A 4 1.15 -8.27 26.16
N LYS A 5 0.18 -8.96 25.56
CA LYS A 5 0.27 -9.36 24.13
C LYS A 5 0.06 -8.17 23.19
N GLY A 6 -0.83 -7.24 23.54
CA GLY A 6 -1.07 -6.03 22.76
C GLY A 6 0.16 -5.10 22.73
N GLU A 7 0.75 -4.85 23.90
CA GLU A 7 1.97 -4.02 24.03
C GLU A 7 3.17 -4.61 23.26
N LYS A 8 3.32 -5.94 23.28
CA LYS A 8 4.35 -6.64 22.50
C LYS A 8 4.12 -6.51 20.99
N GLY A 9 2.87 -6.64 20.55
CA GLY A 9 2.50 -6.47 19.14
C GLY A 9 2.76 -5.05 18.63
N GLU A 10 2.42 -4.05 19.43
CA GLU A 10 2.63 -2.65 19.07
C GLU A 10 4.11 -2.25 19.04
N ARG A 11 4.90 -2.78 19.99
CA ARG A 11 6.36 -2.62 19.99
C ARG A 11 7.00 -3.30 18.77
N LEU A 12 6.54 -4.50 18.41
CA LEU A 12 7.00 -5.20 17.22
C LEU A 12 6.65 -4.43 15.95
N ALA A 13 5.40 -3.98 15.82
CA ALA A 13 4.96 -3.19 14.66
C ALA A 13 5.77 -1.90 14.52
N THR A 14 6.13 -1.27 15.64
CA THR A 14 6.99 -0.08 15.65
C THR A 14 8.40 -0.38 15.17
N GLU A 15 8.99 -1.49 15.62
CA GLU A 15 10.33 -1.89 15.20
C GLU A 15 10.35 -2.31 13.72
N VAL A 16 9.31 -3.00 13.24
CA VAL A 16 9.15 -3.35 11.83
C VAL A 16 9.09 -2.07 10.99
N ARG A 17 8.24 -1.10 11.34
CA ARG A 17 8.19 0.19 10.62
C ARG A 17 9.54 0.90 10.61
N ARG A 18 10.27 0.87 11.74
CA ARG A 18 11.61 1.47 11.86
C ARG A 18 12.63 0.81 10.93
N GLN A 19 12.63 -0.53 10.85
CA GLN A 19 13.57 -1.28 10.01
C GLN A 19 13.26 -1.13 8.51
N PHE A 20 11.98 -1.12 8.14
CA PHE A 20 11.57 -0.89 6.75
C PHE A 20 11.76 0.57 6.31
N GLY A 21 11.61 1.53 7.23
CA GLY A 21 11.89 2.95 6.99
C GLY A 21 13.38 3.31 6.96
N ALA A 22 14.29 2.37 7.29
CA ALA A 22 15.72 2.61 7.19
C ALA A 22 16.14 2.76 5.71
N GLU A 23 16.99 3.74 5.43
CA GLU A 23 17.42 4.07 4.07
C GLU A 23 18.11 2.88 3.38
N ALA A 24 18.90 2.11 4.13
CA ALA A 24 19.56 0.90 3.63
C ALA A 24 18.55 -0.17 3.17
N THR A 25 17.51 -0.42 3.97
CA THR A 25 16.43 -1.35 3.63
C THR A 25 15.64 -0.84 2.43
N THR A 26 15.33 0.45 2.39
CA THR A 26 14.62 1.08 1.26
C THR A 26 15.42 0.95 -0.04
N ARG A 27 16.73 1.24 0.00
CA ARG A 27 17.63 1.10 -1.14
C ARG A 27 17.71 -0.36 -1.60
N PHE A 28 17.79 -1.31 -0.68
CA PHE A 28 17.80 -2.74 -0.98
C PHE A 28 16.49 -3.19 -1.65
N LEU A 29 15.34 -2.85 -1.08
CA LEU A 29 14.03 -3.20 -1.65
C LEU A 29 13.87 -2.64 -3.07
N ARG A 30 14.31 -1.40 -3.34
CA ARG A 30 14.28 -0.81 -4.69
C ARG A 30 15.12 -1.55 -5.72
N THR A 31 16.08 -2.39 -5.30
CA THR A 31 16.84 -3.24 -6.24
C THR A 31 16.06 -4.50 -6.64
N LEU A 32 15.13 -4.96 -5.80
CA LEU A 32 14.35 -6.17 -6.01
C LEU A 32 13.22 -5.93 -7.02
N PRO A 33 13.04 -6.80 -8.03
CA PRO A 33 12.02 -6.63 -9.08
C PRO A 33 10.60 -6.39 -8.54
N ALA A 34 10.19 -7.11 -7.50
CA ALA A 34 8.85 -7.00 -6.92
C ALA A 34 8.56 -5.66 -6.21
N PHE A 35 9.60 -4.88 -5.89
CA PHE A 35 9.52 -3.61 -5.16
C PHE A 35 10.12 -2.44 -5.94
N ARG A 36 10.54 -2.69 -7.19
CA ARG A 36 10.84 -1.59 -8.10
C ARG A 36 9.54 -0.82 -8.29
N THR A 37 9.60 0.48 -8.01
CA THR A 37 8.63 1.42 -8.58
C THR A 37 8.87 1.41 -10.08
N GLU A 38 8.16 0.53 -10.79
CA GLU A 38 8.05 0.61 -12.24
C GLU A 38 7.51 2.01 -12.55
N ALA A 39 8.27 2.78 -13.35
CA ALA A 39 7.85 4.13 -13.75
C ALA A 39 6.62 4.08 -14.65
N ASP A 40 6.37 2.91 -15.25
CA ASP A 40 5.18 2.59 -16.01
C ASP A 40 4.23 1.77 -15.13
N ILE A 41 2.96 2.14 -15.10
CA ILE A 41 1.94 1.35 -14.40
C ILE A 41 1.65 0.13 -15.27
N PRO A 42 1.78 -1.11 -14.77
CA PRO A 42 1.37 -2.30 -15.50
C PRO A 42 -0.03 -2.14 -16.08
N ASP A 43 -0.23 -2.48 -17.36
CA ASP A 43 -1.51 -2.27 -18.07
C ASP A 43 -2.71 -2.81 -17.28
N ARG A 44 -2.53 -3.97 -16.63
CA ARG A 44 -3.56 -4.57 -15.76
C ARG A 44 -3.99 -3.66 -14.61
N LEU A 45 -3.06 -2.93 -13.99
CA LEU A 45 -3.39 -1.98 -12.92
C LEU A 45 -4.09 -0.74 -13.49
N ARG A 46 -3.68 -0.30 -14.68
CA ARG A 46 -4.33 0.81 -15.39
C ARG A 46 -5.79 0.49 -15.74
N GLU A 47 -6.05 -0.69 -16.31
CA GLU A 47 -7.41 -1.18 -16.58
C GLU A 47 -8.29 -1.26 -15.33
N LEU A 48 -7.72 -1.65 -14.19
CA LEU A 48 -8.43 -1.70 -12.92
C LEU A 48 -8.77 -0.31 -12.37
N LEU A 49 -7.88 0.67 -12.56
CA LEU A 49 -8.12 2.06 -12.19
C LEU A 49 -9.14 2.72 -13.12
N ASP A 50 -9.05 2.51 -14.44
CA ASP A 50 -10.03 3.03 -15.40
C ASP A 50 -11.44 2.48 -15.10
N ARG A 51 -11.54 1.21 -14.69
CA ARG A 51 -12.80 0.60 -14.25
C ARG A 51 -13.31 1.20 -12.94
N LEU A 52 -12.40 1.55 -12.02
CA LEU A 52 -12.76 2.19 -10.75
C LEU A 52 -13.30 3.60 -11.00
N ASP A 53 -12.60 4.40 -11.80
CA ASP A 53 -13.03 5.75 -12.19
C ASP A 53 -14.41 5.72 -12.88
N GLY A 54 -14.62 4.79 -13.80
CA GLY A 54 -15.93 4.62 -14.45
C GLY A 54 -17.05 4.20 -13.50
N ALA A 55 -16.74 3.46 -12.43
CA ALA A 55 -17.72 3.10 -11.41
C ALA A 55 -18.04 4.27 -10.46
N GLU A 56 -17.03 5.07 -10.12
CA GLU A 56 -17.18 6.27 -9.28
C GLU A 56 -17.96 7.37 -10.01
N ASP A 57 -17.69 7.60 -11.29
CA ASP A 57 -18.44 8.53 -12.13
C ASP A 57 -19.88 8.06 -12.37
N GLY A 58 -20.08 6.74 -12.48
CA GLY A 58 -21.40 6.12 -12.53
C GLY A 58 -22.22 6.38 -11.25
N ASP A 59 -21.63 6.17 -10.06
CA ASP A 59 -22.29 6.41 -8.76
C ASP A 59 -22.54 7.91 -8.51
N ALA A 60 -21.64 8.78 -8.97
CA ALA A 60 -21.79 10.24 -8.87
C ALA A 60 -22.99 10.79 -9.67
N GLY A 61 -23.42 10.09 -10.74
CA GLY A 61 -24.64 10.39 -11.48
C GLY A 61 -25.94 9.99 -10.76
N TRP A 62 -25.88 8.99 -9.87
CA TRP A 62 -27.03 8.53 -9.08
C TRP A 62 -27.26 9.37 -7.81
N ARG A 63 -26.20 9.95 -7.22
CA ARG A 63 -26.33 10.79 -6.01
C ARG A 63 -26.73 12.25 -6.26
N ARG A 64 -26.96 12.62 -7.53
CA ARG A 64 -27.36 13.98 -7.94
C ARG A 64 -28.76 14.02 -8.55
N GLN A 65 -29.63 13.10 -8.11
CA GLN A 65 -31.07 13.07 -8.40
C GLN A 65 -31.86 13.00 -7.09
#